data_AF-X1HWF1-F1
#
_entry.id   AF-X1HWF1-F1
#
_cell.length_a   1.000
_cell.length_b   1.000
_cell.length_c   1.000
_cell.angle_alpha   90.00
_cell.angle_beta   90.00
_cell.angle_gamma   90.00
#
_symmetry.space_group_name_H-M   'P 1'
#
loop_
_entity.id
_entity.type
_entity.pdbx_description
1 polymer ?
#
loop_
_entity_poly.entity_id
_entity_poly.type
_entity_poly.pdbx_seq_one_letter_code
_entity_poly.pdbx_strand_id
1 'polypeptide(L)'
;MLDKNFIQRKIKLIQEELSKLESLSHYSFKEISDDFTKMYTVERALEKIIMRAIDLNQHIIAEIGHGDEKIRGYEDTFYALTTLDVYPEEFAKEIAPSAGLRNRLVHEYNDTKDEIIYRSVEDAIRQYAKYCDFILKFIKDRKN
;
A
#
# COMPACT_ATOMS: atom_id res chain seq x y z
N MET A 1 -20.11 -11.31 -1.70
CA MET A 1 -19.33 -11.98 -2.76
C MET A 1 -18.23 -11.03 -3.23
N LEU A 2 -16.99 -11.50 -3.36
CA LEU A 2 -15.88 -10.67 -3.85
C LEU A 2 -16.19 -10.06 -5.23
N ASP A 3 -16.21 -8.74 -5.31
CA ASP A 3 -16.34 -8.03 -6.59
C ASP A 3 -14.97 -7.97 -7.30
N LYS A 4 -14.71 -8.98 -8.14
CA LYS A 4 -13.45 -9.10 -8.88
C LYS A 4 -13.19 -7.88 -9.78
N ASN A 5 -14.22 -7.26 -10.35
CA ASN A 5 -14.08 -6.08 -11.19
C ASN A 5 -13.66 -4.87 -10.36
N PHE A 6 -14.26 -4.69 -9.18
CA PHE A 6 -13.85 -3.67 -8.22
C PHE A 6 -12.39 -3.84 -7.79
N ILE A 7 -12.00 -5.07 -7.43
CA ILE A 7 -10.62 -5.41 -7.01
C ILE A 7 -9.62 -5.10 -8.13
N GLN A 8 -9.87 -5.58 -9.34
CA GLN A 8 -8.99 -5.33 -10.49
C GLN A 8 -8.85 -3.83 -10.81
N ARG A 9 -9.94 -3.07 -10.73
CA ARG A 9 -9.90 -1.61 -10.91
C ARG A 9 -9.06 -0.93 -9.84
N LYS A 10 -9.18 -1.32 -8.57
CA LYS A 10 -8.38 -0.77 -7.46
C LYS A 10 -6.89 -1.11 -7.63
N ILE A 11 -6.57 -2.33 -8.05
CA ILE A 11 -5.19 -2.75 -8.35
C ILE A 11 -4.59 -1.92 -9.48
N LYS A 12 -5.34 -1.70 -10.58
CA LYS A 12 -4.87 -0.84 -11.67
C LYS A 12 -4.54 0.57 -11.17
N LEU A 13 -5.39 1.15 -10.32
CA LEU A 13 -5.13 2.46 -9.73
C LEU A 13 -3.89 2.47 -8.82
N ILE A 14 -3.60 1.39 -8.11
CA ILE A 14 -2.35 1.24 -7.33
C ILE A 14 -1.15 1.23 -8.27
N GLN A 15 -1.20 0.41 -9.34
CA GLN A 15 -0.13 0.30 -10.34
C GLN A 15 0.15 1.62 -11.06
N GLU A 16 -0.88 2.42 -11.34
CA GLU A 16 -0.74 3.76 -11.93
C GLU A 16 0.00 4.74 -11.00
N GLU A 17 -0.21 4.68 -9.68
CA GLU A 17 0.55 5.51 -8.74
C GLU A 17 1.96 4.96 -8.50
N LEU A 18 2.15 3.63 -8.51
CA LEU A 18 3.47 3.01 -8.47
C LEU A 18 4.34 3.47 -9.64
N SER A 19 3.77 3.54 -10.85
CA SER A 19 4.48 4.05 -12.03
C SER A 19 4.97 5.50 -11.85
N LYS A 20 4.22 6.33 -11.11
CA LYS A 20 4.64 7.70 -10.77
C LYS A 20 5.79 7.69 -9.76
N LEU A 21 5.70 6.85 -8.73
CA LEU A 21 6.80 6.69 -7.77
C LEU A 21 8.07 6.18 -8.45
N GLU A 22 7.96 5.20 -9.35
CA GLU A 22 9.08 4.71 -10.15
C GLU A 22 9.72 5.83 -10.97
N SER A 23 8.92 6.67 -11.65
CA SER A 23 9.44 7.80 -12.41
C SER A 23 10.21 8.84 -11.56
N LEU A 24 9.91 8.89 -10.26
CA LEU A 24 10.57 9.76 -9.29
C LEU A 24 11.74 9.08 -8.56
N SER A 25 11.81 7.76 -8.56
CA SER A 25 12.83 6.98 -7.84
C SER A 25 14.26 7.18 -8.36
N HIS A 26 14.42 7.75 -9.56
CA HIS A 26 15.72 8.06 -10.15
C HIS A 26 16.34 9.38 -9.66
N TYR A 27 15.56 10.24 -9.01
CA TYR A 27 16.06 11.49 -8.44
C TYR A 27 16.70 11.23 -7.09
N SER A 28 17.78 11.95 -6.77
CA SER A 28 18.37 11.95 -5.44
C SER A 28 17.44 12.61 -4.41
N PHE A 29 17.68 12.32 -3.12
CA PHE A 29 16.95 12.97 -2.02
C PHE A 29 16.91 14.49 -2.17
N LYS A 30 18.05 15.12 -2.48
CA LYS A 30 18.15 16.57 -2.64
C LYS A 30 17.30 17.09 -3.81
N GLU A 31 17.28 16.37 -4.93
CA GLU A 31 16.47 16.77 -6.10
C GLU A 31 14.96 16.67 -5.84
N ILE A 32 14.54 15.78 -4.92
CA ILE A 32 13.16 15.66 -4.47
C ILE A 32 12.84 16.69 -3.39
N SER A 33 13.68 16.85 -2.36
CA SER A 33 13.43 17.76 -1.23
C SER A 33 13.47 19.23 -1.64
N ASP A 34 14.33 19.60 -2.59
CA ASP A 34 14.47 20.98 -3.06
C ASP A 34 13.36 21.37 -4.06
N ASP A 35 12.53 20.42 -4.50
CA ASP A 35 11.40 20.66 -5.41
C ASP A 35 10.07 20.24 -4.76
N PHE A 36 9.33 21.22 -4.25
CA PHE A 36 8.04 21.00 -3.59
C PHE A 36 7.04 20.20 -4.45
N THR A 37 7.11 20.31 -5.79
CA THR A 37 6.20 19.57 -6.68
C THR A 37 6.57 18.10 -6.71
N LYS A 38 7.87 17.76 -6.76
CA LYS A 38 8.33 16.37 -6.68
C LYS A 38 7.99 15.77 -5.33
N MET A 39 8.32 16.47 -4.24
CA MET A 39 8.05 15.99 -2.89
C MET A 39 6.54 15.75 -2.67
N TYR A 40 5.69 16.71 -3.03
CA TYR A 40 4.24 16.57 -2.92
C TYR A 40 3.70 15.42 -3.78
N THR A 41 4.29 15.17 -4.94
CA THR A 41 3.90 14.04 -5.80
C THR A 41 4.25 12.71 -5.14
N VAL A 42 5.43 12.58 -4.52
CA VAL A 42 5.83 11.38 -3.76
C VAL A 42 4.86 11.14 -2.61
N GLU A 43 4.62 12.15 -1.77
CA GLU A 43 3.70 12.06 -0.63
C GLU A 43 2.31 11.60 -1.07
N ARG A 44 1.77 12.25 -2.10
CA ARG A 44 0.41 11.96 -2.57
C ARG A 44 0.30 10.59 -3.22
N ALA A 45 1.34 10.14 -3.93
CA ALA A 45 1.35 8.81 -4.53
C ALA A 45 1.40 7.73 -3.44
N LEU A 46 2.29 7.86 -2.44
CA LEU A 46 2.37 6.95 -1.29
C LEU A 46 1.04 6.88 -0.54
N GLU A 47 0.45 8.02 -0.19
CA GLU A 47 -0.83 8.10 0.51
C GLU A 47 -1.93 7.34 -0.25
N LYS A 48 -2.04 7.58 -1.57
CA LYS A 48 -3.05 6.91 -2.40
C LYS A 48 -2.85 5.41 -2.51
N ILE A 49 -1.61 4.94 -2.63
CA ILE A 49 -1.28 3.52 -2.69
C ILE A 49 -1.72 2.85 -1.39
N ILE A 50 -1.28 3.39 -0.26
CA ILE A 50 -1.57 2.85 1.08
C ILE A 50 -3.07 2.83 1.35
N MET A 51 -3.77 3.94 1.10
CA MET A 51 -5.22 4.01 1.31
C MET A 51 -6.00 3.02 0.44
N ARG A 52 -5.63 2.87 -0.83
CA ARG A 52 -6.30 1.92 -1.72
C ARG A 52 -6.07 0.47 -1.31
N ALA A 53 -4.89 0.15 -0.79
CA ALA A 53 -4.63 -1.18 -0.26
C ALA A 53 -5.43 -1.43 1.02
N ILE A 54 -5.53 -0.46 1.93
CA ILE A 54 -6.38 -0.57 3.13
C ILE A 54 -7.85 -0.79 2.73
N ASP A 55 -8.39 0.02 1.81
CA ASP A 55 -9.76 -0.16 1.29
C ASP A 55 -9.96 -1.58 0.74
N LEU A 56 -8.97 -2.08 0.01
CA LEU A 56 -9.01 -3.39 -0.61
C LEU A 56 -8.95 -4.52 0.41
N ASN A 57 -8.07 -4.41 1.41
CA ASN A 57 -7.98 -5.33 2.53
C ASN A 57 -9.32 -5.39 3.27
N GLN A 58 -9.88 -4.23 3.60
CA GLN A 58 -11.18 -4.14 4.28
C GLN A 58 -12.31 -4.77 3.47
N HIS A 59 -12.34 -4.52 2.16
CA HIS A 59 -13.33 -5.17 1.28
C HIS A 59 -13.17 -6.69 1.29
N ILE A 60 -11.95 -7.21 1.15
CA ILE A 60 -11.69 -8.65 1.17
C ILE A 60 -12.14 -9.24 2.51
N ILE A 61 -11.72 -8.65 3.63
CA ILE A 61 -12.09 -9.15 4.96
C ILE A 61 -13.60 -9.10 5.18
N ALA A 62 -14.28 -8.02 4.77
CA ALA A 62 -15.73 -7.92 4.91
C ALA A 62 -16.50 -8.98 4.10
N GLU A 63 -15.97 -9.39 2.95
CA GLU A 63 -16.65 -10.31 2.03
C GLU A 63 -16.39 -11.79 2.31
N ILE A 64 -15.21 -12.12 2.85
CA ILE A 64 -14.77 -13.53 3.01
C ILE A 64 -14.11 -13.83 4.35
N GLY A 65 -14.05 -12.85 5.25
CA GLY A 65 -13.53 -13.03 6.61
C GLY A 65 -14.38 -13.98 7.44
N HIS A 66 -13.79 -14.48 8.52
CA HIS A 66 -14.42 -15.38 9.48
C HIS A 66 -15.18 -14.64 10.58
N GLY A 67 -15.00 -13.32 10.70
CA GLY A 67 -15.68 -12.46 11.66
C GLY A 67 -14.99 -12.38 13.02
N ASP A 68 -13.83 -13.04 13.18
CA ASP A 68 -12.99 -13.02 14.38
C ASP A 68 -11.68 -12.23 14.18
N GLU A 69 -11.48 -11.64 13.00
CA GLU A 69 -10.33 -10.79 12.68
C GLU A 69 -10.29 -9.57 13.62
N LYS A 70 -9.20 -9.44 14.39
CA LYS A 70 -9.02 -8.33 15.34
C LYS A 70 -8.44 -7.12 14.63
N ILE A 71 -9.29 -6.32 13.99
CA ILE A 71 -8.90 -5.06 13.35
C ILE A 71 -9.08 -3.90 14.33
N ARG A 72 -7.97 -3.38 14.86
CA ARG A 72 -7.92 -2.21 15.75
C ARG A 72 -7.34 -0.98 15.05
N GLY A 73 -6.54 -1.19 14.01
CA GLY A 73 -5.96 -0.15 13.16
C GLY A 73 -5.76 -0.62 11.73
N TYR A 74 -5.24 0.27 10.89
CA TYR A 74 -5.02 -0.04 9.46
C TYR A 74 -3.94 -1.11 9.23
N GLU A 75 -2.92 -1.17 10.08
CA GLU A 75 -1.88 -2.21 10.00
C GLU A 75 -2.49 -3.62 10.15
N ASP A 76 -3.46 -3.78 11.05
CA ASP A 76 -4.13 -5.06 11.29
C ASP A 76 -4.85 -5.59 10.05
N THR A 77 -5.26 -4.71 9.12
CA THR A 77 -5.88 -5.15 7.87
C THR A 77 -4.92 -5.94 6.99
N PHE A 78 -3.62 -5.65 7.04
CA PHE A 78 -2.61 -6.41 6.30
C PHE A 78 -2.33 -7.76 6.95
N TYR A 79 -2.33 -7.83 8.28
CA TYR A 79 -2.19 -9.09 9.00
C TYR A 79 -3.42 -10.00 8.84
N ALA A 80 -4.62 -9.44 8.84
CA ALA A 80 -5.85 -10.19 8.60
C ALA A 80 -5.88 -10.89 7.23
N LEU A 81 -5.20 -10.38 6.21
CA LEU A 81 -5.12 -11.08 4.93
C LEU A 81 -4.27 -12.36 4.97
N THR A 82 -3.40 -12.52 5.98
CA THR A 82 -2.61 -13.75 6.18
C THR A 82 -3.50 -14.91 6.63
N THR A 83 -4.48 -14.63 7.51
CA THR A 83 -5.43 -15.65 7.98
C THR A 83 -6.40 -16.09 6.89
N LEU A 84 -6.47 -15.33 5.80
CA LEU A 84 -7.27 -15.63 4.61
C LEU A 84 -6.45 -16.25 3.47
N ASP A 85 -5.19 -16.65 3.74
CA ASP A 85 -4.25 -17.24 2.80
C ASP A 85 -3.95 -16.39 1.54
N VAL A 86 -4.03 -15.06 1.66
CA VAL A 86 -3.70 -14.16 0.54
C VAL A 86 -2.19 -14.11 0.28
N TYR A 87 -1.41 -14.03 1.35
CA TYR A 87 0.06 -13.98 1.33
C TYR A 87 0.64 -14.44 2.67
N PRO A 88 1.93 -14.83 2.72
CA PRO A 88 2.58 -15.29 3.94
C PRO A 88 2.74 -14.19 5.00
N GLU A 89 2.83 -14.58 6.28
CA GLU A 89 2.94 -13.67 7.43
C GLU A 89 4.21 -12.80 7.35
N GLU A 90 5.30 -13.34 6.81
CA GLU A 90 6.55 -12.59 6.59
C GLU A 90 6.32 -11.36 5.72
N PHE A 91 5.51 -11.50 4.66
CA PHE A 91 5.17 -10.37 3.81
C PHE A 91 4.26 -9.36 4.51
N ALA A 92 3.33 -9.82 5.35
CA ALA A 92 2.50 -8.93 6.15
C ALA A 92 3.33 -8.05 7.09
N LYS A 93 4.35 -8.62 7.75
CA LYS A 93 5.29 -7.89 8.61
C LYS A 93 6.08 -6.83 7.83
N GLU A 94 6.39 -7.08 6.56
CA GLU A 94 7.07 -6.10 5.70
C GLU A 94 6.14 -4.95 5.31
N ILE A 95 4.92 -5.23 4.86
CA ILE A 95 4.02 -4.22 4.27
C ILE A 95 3.17 -3.48 5.31
N ALA A 96 2.78 -4.12 6.41
CA ALA A 96 1.88 -3.53 7.41
C ALA A 96 2.38 -2.18 7.97
N PRO A 97 3.69 -1.98 8.28
CA PRO A 97 4.20 -0.68 8.74
C PRO A 97 3.95 0.49 7.78
N SER A 98 3.70 0.22 6.49
CA SER A 98 3.35 1.27 5.52
C SER A 98 2.01 1.95 5.84
N ALA A 99 1.08 1.29 6.54
CA ALA A 99 -0.13 1.95 7.04
C ALA A 99 0.19 3.03 8.09
N GLY A 100 1.24 2.83 8.90
CA GLY A 100 1.76 3.85 9.81
C GLY A 100 2.37 5.05 9.09
N LEU A 101 2.97 4.85 7.90
CA LEU A 101 3.52 5.93 7.07
C LEU A 101 2.43 6.94 6.67
N ARG A 102 1.21 6.46 6.37
CA ARG A 102 0.07 7.34 6.05
C ARG A 102 -0.23 8.34 7.17
N ASN A 103 -0.09 7.94 8.44
CA ASN A 103 -0.29 8.87 9.56
C ASN A 103 0.85 9.89 9.67
N ARG A 104 2.08 9.48 9.34
CA ARG A 104 3.25 10.39 9.31
C ARG A 104 3.16 11.40 8.16
N LEU A 105 2.56 11.03 7.02
CA LEU A 105 2.32 11.95 5.90
C LEU A 105 1.39 13.11 6.29
N VAL A 106 0.44 12.88 7.18
CA VAL A 106 -0.59 13.88 7.57
C VAL A 106 -0.11 14.84 8.67
N HIS A 107 0.92 14.49 9.45
CA HIS A 107 1.48 15.33 10.51
C HIS A 107 2.68 16.19 10.03
N GLU A 108 2.91 17.34 10.69
CA GLU A 108 3.64 18.54 10.22
C GLU A 108 5.04 18.35 9.59
N TYR A 109 5.42 19.31 8.73
CA TYR A 109 6.63 19.35 7.90
C TYR A 109 7.90 19.69 8.70
N ASN A 110 8.82 18.74 8.83
CA ASN A 110 10.20 18.95 9.28
C ASN A 110 11.13 18.12 8.39
N ASP A 111 12.38 18.54 8.17
CA ASP A 111 13.36 17.86 7.28
C ASP A 111 13.53 16.35 7.57
N THR A 112 13.36 15.95 8.83
CA THR A 112 13.40 14.54 9.26
C THR A 112 12.29 13.68 8.64
N LYS A 113 11.16 14.29 8.26
CA LYS A 113 10.01 13.62 7.62
C LYS A 113 10.32 13.32 6.15
N ASP A 114 10.90 14.27 5.43
CA ASP A 114 11.16 14.15 3.99
C ASP A 114 12.12 13.00 3.71
N GLU A 115 13.14 12.83 4.56
CA GLU A 115 14.09 11.72 4.45
C GLU A 115 13.41 10.36 4.66
N ILE A 116 12.49 10.25 5.63
CA ILE A 116 11.71 9.02 5.86
C ILE A 116 10.84 8.71 4.65
N ILE A 117 10.17 9.71 4.09
CA ILE A 117 9.30 9.56 2.92
C ILE A 117 10.10 9.11 1.70
N TYR A 118 11.23 9.78 1.43
CA TYR A 118 12.13 9.42 0.34
C TYR A 118 12.62 7.98 0.46
N ARG A 119 13.11 7.58 1.65
CA ARG A 119 13.55 6.20 1.91
C ARG A 119 12.43 5.18 1.76
N SER A 120 11.19 5.58 2.02
CA SER A 120 10.02 4.71 1.90
C SER A 120 9.60 4.46 0.44
N VAL A 121 10.11 5.21 -0.54
CA VAL A 121 9.73 5.08 -1.96
C VAL A 121 10.11 3.71 -2.51
N GLU A 122 11.37 3.30 -2.33
CA GLU A 122 11.86 2.00 -2.84
C GLU A 122 11.12 0.82 -2.18
N ASP A 123 10.89 0.92 -0.88
CA ASP A 123 10.13 -0.09 -0.14
C ASP A 123 8.68 -0.15 -0.63
N ALA A 124 8.03 0.99 -0.84
CA ALA A 124 6.66 1.03 -1.36
C ALA A 124 6.57 0.43 -2.77
N ILE A 125 7.49 0.77 -3.68
CA ILE A 125 7.53 0.20 -5.04
C ILE A 125 7.62 -1.33 -4.95
N ARG A 126 8.59 -1.85 -4.19
CA ARG A 126 8.82 -3.29 -4.04
C ARG A 126 7.65 -4.01 -3.37
N GLN A 127 7.14 -3.48 -2.27
CA GLN A 127 6.11 -4.13 -1.46
C GLN A 127 4.76 -4.09 -2.17
N TYR A 128 4.36 -2.95 -2.74
CA TYR A 128 3.04 -2.83 -3.35
C TYR A 128 2.94 -3.50 -4.72
N ALA A 129 4.06 -3.64 -5.45
CA ALA A 129 4.11 -4.51 -6.63
C ALA A 129 3.81 -5.97 -6.23
N LYS A 130 4.52 -6.51 -5.22
CA LYS A 130 4.26 -7.86 -4.69
C LYS A 130 2.83 -8.02 -4.17
N TYR A 131 2.32 -7.02 -3.45
CA TYR A 131 0.94 -7.01 -2.94
C TYR A 131 -0.06 -7.16 -4.08
N CYS A 132 0.06 -6.38 -5.16
CA CYS A 132 -0.81 -6.49 -6.31
C CYS A 132 -0.79 -7.90 -6.91
N ASP A 133 0.39 -8.51 -7.04
CA ASP A 133 0.54 -9.87 -7.56
C ASP A 133 -0.14 -10.91 -6.64
N PHE A 134 0.02 -10.79 -5.32
CA PHE A 134 -0.65 -11.66 -4.36
C PHE A 134 -2.17 -11.58 -4.48
N ILE A 135 -2.73 -10.35 -4.51
CA ILE A 135 -4.18 -10.17 -4.62
C ILE A 135 -4.71 -10.71 -5.96
N LEU A 136 -4.01 -10.44 -7.07
CA LEU A 136 -4.41 -10.96 -8.39
C LEU A 136 -4.39 -12.48 -8.44
N LYS A 137 -3.37 -13.12 -7.86
CA LYS A 137 -3.30 -14.57 -7.74
C LYS A 137 -4.45 -15.12 -6.88
N PHE A 138 -4.69 -14.49 -5.73
CA PHE A 138 -5.75 -14.88 -4.81
C PHE A 138 -7.14 -14.88 -5.46
N ILE A 139 -7.51 -13.81 -6.18
CA ILE A 139 -8.82 -13.74 -6.85
C ILE A 139 -8.95 -14.68 -8.06
N LYS A 140 -7.82 -15.08 -8.66
CA LYS A 140 -7.77 -16.02 -9.79
C LYS A 140 -7.98 -17.46 -9.32
N ASP A 141 -7.34 -17.84 -8.21
CA ASP A 141 -7.38 -19.21 -7.68
C ASP A 141 -8.75 -19.54 -7.07
N ARG A 142 -9.50 -18.53 -6.58
CA ARG A 142 -10.91 -18.66 -6.17
C ARG A 142 -11.89 -18.71 -7.36
N LYS A 143 -11.69 -19.64 -8.30
CA LYS A 143 -12.66 -19.95 -9.35
C LYS A 143 -13.85 -20.71 -8.75
N ASN A 144 -15.01 -20.04 -8.73
CA ASN A 144 -16.37 -20.54 -8.46
C ASN A 144 -16.53 -21.48 -7.25
#